data_AF-A0A920K5N0-F1
#
_entry.id   AF-A0A920K5N0-F1
#
_cell.length_a   1.000
_cell.length_b   1.000
_cell.length_c   1.000
_cell.angle_alpha   90.00
_cell.angle_beta   90.00
_cell.angle_gamma   90.00
#
_symmetry.space_group_name_H-M   'P 1'
#
loop_
_entity.id
_entity.type
_entity.pdbx_description
1 polymer ?
#
loop_
_entity_poly.entity_id
_entity_poly.type
_entity_poly.pdbx_seq_one_letter_code
_entity_poly.pdbx_strand_id
1 'polypeptide(L)'
;MRKEFTITSNLRYLVIDEVIVGCTTPSESEMNIARVIGLRSGIANSTPAWTVHRNCASGLQAIDSGLQSISLGRSNAVLAEG
;
A
#
# COMPACT_ATOMS: atom_id res chain seq x y z
N MET A 1 -11.38 -3.42 -17.77
CA MET A 1 -11.77 -4.21 -16.58
C MET A 1 -11.48 -3.37 -15.34
N ARG A 2 -12.49 -2.68 -14.78
CA ARG A 2 -12.32 -1.92 -13.53
C ARG A 2 -12.26 -2.93 -12.38
N LYS A 3 -11.08 -3.16 -11.82
CA LYS A 3 -10.94 -3.89 -10.54
C LYS A 3 -11.18 -2.87 -9.43
N GLU A 4 -12.43 -2.78 -8.97
CA GLU A 4 -12.79 -1.95 -7.81
C GLU A 4 -12.27 -2.65 -6.55
N PHE A 5 -11.19 -2.12 -5.97
CA PHE A 5 -10.74 -2.51 -4.63
C PHE A 5 -11.38 -1.52 -3.66
N THR A 6 -12.51 -1.91 -3.07
CA THR A 6 -13.21 -1.09 -2.08
C THR A 6 -12.88 -1.61 -0.70
N ILE A 7 -12.28 -0.77 0.14
CA ILE A 7 -12.06 -1.08 1.54
C ILE A 7 -13.44 -1.31 2.18
N THR A 8 -13.68 -2.50 2.73
CA THR A 8 -14.96 -2.87 3.35
C THR A 8 -15.33 -1.87 4.44
N SER A 9 -16.63 -1.59 4.58
CA SER A 9 -17.22 -0.49 5.37
C SER A 9 -16.71 -0.34 6.82
N ASN A 10 -16.19 -1.39 7.45
CA ASN A 10 -15.62 -1.33 8.81
C ASN A 10 -14.26 -0.61 8.92
N LEU A 11 -13.58 -0.34 7.80
CA LEU A 11 -12.30 0.38 7.77
C LEU A 11 -12.44 1.84 7.30
N ARG A 12 -13.65 2.32 6.99
CA ARG A 12 -13.90 3.69 6.51
C ARG A 12 -13.45 4.79 7.46
N TYR A 13 -13.25 4.47 8.74
CA TYR A 13 -12.79 5.40 9.77
C TYR A 13 -11.30 5.27 10.11
N LEU A 14 -10.58 4.31 9.50
CA LEU A 14 -9.16 4.15 9.73
C LEU A 14 -8.39 5.13 8.83
N VAL A 15 -7.69 6.08 9.44
CA VAL A 15 -6.76 6.95 8.72
C VAL A 15 -5.51 6.13 8.39
N ILE A 16 -5.26 5.91 7.10
CA ILE A 16 -4.04 5.23 6.63
C ILE A 16 -2.93 6.27 6.48
N ASP A 17 -1.84 6.05 7.21
CA ASP A 17 -0.68 6.95 7.20
C ASP A 17 0.29 6.63 6.07
N GLU A 18 0.30 5.39 5.57
CA GLU A 18 1.21 4.95 4.49
C GLU A 18 0.64 3.72 3.74
N VAL A 19 0.96 3.61 2.45
CA VAL A 19 0.62 2.45 1.61
C VAL A 19 1.88 1.83 1.02
N ILE A 20 2.11 0.54 1.26
CA ILE A 20 3.28 -0.19 0.78
C ILE A 20 2.81 -1.43 0.02
N VAL A 21 3.20 -1.58 -1.23
CA VAL A 21 2.79 -2.75 -2.03
C VAL A 21 3.99 -3.45 -2.62
N GLY A 22 4.08 -4.75 -2.42
CA GLY A 22 5.04 -5.60 -3.11
C GLY A 22 4.63 -5.82 -4.56
N CYS A 23 5.54 -5.59 -5.50
CA CYS A 23 5.28 -5.97 -6.89
C CYS A 23 6.59 -6.17 -7.66
N THR A 24 6.75 -7.36 -8.24
CA THR A 24 7.94 -7.68 -9.05
C THR A 24 7.87 -7.07 -10.45
N THR A 25 6.68 -6.94 -11.01
CA THR A 25 6.51 -6.54 -12.41
C THR A 25 5.27 -5.67 -12.55
N PRO A 26 5.31 -4.42 -12.06
CA PRO A 26 4.22 -3.48 -12.29
C PRO A 26 4.08 -3.17 -13.77
N SER A 27 2.87 -2.77 -14.19
CA SER A 27 2.67 -2.27 -15.55
C SER A 27 3.42 -0.94 -15.75
N GLU A 28 3.83 -0.63 -16.98
CA GLU A 28 4.56 0.60 -17.29
C GLU A 28 3.79 1.88 -16.89
N SER A 29 2.47 1.84 -16.99
CA SER A 29 1.58 2.93 -16.59
C SER A 29 1.29 2.97 -15.09
N GLU A 30 1.68 1.94 -14.33
CA GLU A 30 1.41 1.80 -12.90
C GLU A 30 2.68 1.41 -12.13
N MET A 31 3.85 1.95 -12.53
CA MET A 31 5.16 1.63 -11.92
C MET A 31 5.17 1.75 -10.39
N ASN A 32 4.42 2.71 -9.83
CA ASN A 32 4.11 2.76 -8.41
C ASN A 32 2.68 2.24 -8.17
N ILE A 33 2.51 0.91 -8.23
CA ILE A 33 1.20 0.28 -8.08
C ILE A 33 0.58 0.54 -6.70
N ALA A 34 1.40 0.75 -5.67
CA ALA A 34 0.93 1.17 -4.34
C ALA A 34 0.15 2.48 -4.38
N ARG A 35 0.65 3.47 -5.14
CA ARG A 35 -0.06 4.74 -5.33
C ARG A 35 -1.38 4.53 -6.07
N VAL A 36 -1.38 3.71 -7.12
CA VAL A 36 -2.61 3.43 -7.89
C VAL A 36 -3.66 2.73 -7.02
N ILE A 37 -3.25 1.74 -6.23
CA ILE A 37 -4.13 1.04 -5.28
C ILE A 37 -4.67 2.02 -4.23
N GLY A 38 -3.81 2.84 -3.60
CA GLY A 38 -4.24 3.79 -2.58
C GLY A 38 -5.30 4.76 -3.11
N LEU A 39 -5.07 5.36 -4.28
CA LEU A 39 -6.02 6.27 -4.92
C LEU A 39 -7.35 5.59 -5.26
N ARG A 40 -7.30 4.37 -5.82
CA ARG A 40 -8.51 3.59 -6.15
C ARG A 40 -9.27 3.13 -4.91
N SER A 41 -8.59 3.03 -3.77
CA SER A 41 -9.16 2.63 -2.48
C SER A 41 -9.71 3.82 -1.67
N GLY A 42 -9.62 5.05 -2.19
CA GLY A 42 -10.11 6.26 -1.51
C GLY A 42 -9.17 6.79 -0.42
N ILE A 43 -7.91 6.36 -0.41
CA ILE A 43 -6.88 6.90 0.49
C ILE A 43 -6.47 8.29 -0.02
N ALA A 44 -6.20 9.22 0.92
CA ALA A 44 -5.90 10.60 0.60
C ALA A 44 -4.67 10.74 -0.32
N ASN A 45 -4.72 11.69 -1.26
CA ASN A 45 -3.60 11.98 -2.17
C ASN A 45 -2.28 12.33 -1.45
N SER A 46 -2.40 12.90 -0.24
CA SER A 46 -1.28 13.27 0.62
C SER A 46 -0.62 12.07 1.31
N THR A 47 -1.30 10.93 1.40
CA THR A 47 -0.74 9.73 2.04
C THR A 47 0.44 9.20 1.21
N PRO A 48 1.63 9.01 1.80
CA PRO A 48 2.77 8.40 1.12
C PRO A 48 2.41 6.98 0.66
N ALA A 49 2.83 6.65 -0.57
CA ALA A 49 2.56 5.34 -1.16
C ALA A 49 3.70 4.93 -2.07
N TRP A 50 4.24 3.73 -1.90
CA TRP A 50 5.41 3.26 -2.64
C TRP A 50 5.42 1.74 -2.81
N THR A 51 6.07 1.30 -3.89
CA THR A 51 6.14 -0.10 -4.29
C THR A 51 7.50 -0.68 -3.94
N VAL A 52 7.53 -1.87 -3.33
CA VAL A 52 8.76 -2.63 -3.06
C VAL A 52 8.94 -3.74 -4.07
N HIS A 53 10.21 -3.95 -4.46
CA HIS A 53 10.60 -5.01 -5.36
C HIS A 53 11.67 -5.89 -4.70
N ARG A 54 11.28 -7.10 -4.29
CA ARG A 54 12.16 -8.14 -3.74
C ARG A 54 11.83 -9.52 -4.31
N ASN A 55 11.59 -9.60 -5.62
CA ASN A 55 11.18 -10.82 -6.32
C ASN A 55 9.97 -11.49 -5.61
N CYS A 56 9.99 -12.81 -5.43
CA CYS A 56 8.93 -13.57 -4.75
C CYS A 56 8.66 -13.10 -3.30
N ALA A 57 9.60 -12.37 -2.69
CA ALA A 57 9.46 -11.88 -1.31
C ALA A 57 8.86 -10.46 -1.23
N SER A 58 8.42 -9.86 -2.34
CA SER A 58 7.93 -8.46 -2.35
C SER A 58 6.76 -8.21 -1.41
N GLY A 59 5.77 -9.11 -1.33
CA GLY A 59 4.65 -8.97 -0.40
C GLY A 59 5.08 -9.02 1.07
N LEU A 60 5.96 -9.96 1.42
CA LEU A 60 6.54 -10.02 2.78
C LEU A 60 7.40 -8.79 3.09
N GLN A 61 8.12 -8.26 2.10
CA GLN A 61 8.88 -7.03 2.26
C GLN A 61 7.98 -5.84 2.55
N ALA A 62 6.81 -5.76 1.91
CA ALA A 62 5.85 -4.69 2.17
C ALA A 62 5.34 -4.74 3.62
N ILE A 63 5.03 -5.94 4.12
CA ILE A 63 4.62 -6.17 5.51
C ILE A 63 5.76 -5.80 6.48
N ASP A 64 6.98 -6.27 6.23
CA ASP A 64 8.17 -5.95 7.04
C ASP A 64 8.41 -4.43 7.11
N SER A 65 8.35 -3.73 5.98
CA SER A 65 8.50 -2.28 5.94
C SER A 65 7.38 -1.54 6.69
N GLY A 66 6.13 -2.01 6.58
CA GLY A 66 5.01 -1.44 7.33
C GLY A 66 5.15 -1.63 8.83
N LEU A 67 5.55 -2.83 9.27
CA LEU A 67 5.83 -3.13 10.67
C LEU A 67 6.97 -2.26 11.21
N GLN A 68 8.04 -2.06 10.44
CA GLN A 68 9.12 -1.16 10.84
C GLN A 68 8.63 0.29 10.95
N SER A 69 7.79 0.76 10.03
CA SER A 69 7.20 2.10 10.09
C SER A 69 6.40 2.32 11.38
N ILE A 70 5.56 1.34 11.74
CA ILE A 70 4.77 1.36 12.98
C ILE A 70 5.67 1.26 14.23
N SER A 71 6.62 0.33 14.22
CA SER A 71 7.52 0.09 15.38
C SER A 71 8.41 1.30 15.69
N LEU A 72 8.76 2.09 14.67
CA LEU A 72 9.51 3.34 14.81
C LEU A 72 8.63 4.55 15.15
N GLY A 73 7.32 4.36 15.30
CA GLY A 73 6.37 5.43 15.60
C GLY A 73 6.14 6.42 14.46
N ARG A 74 6.47 6.04 13.21
CA ARG A 74 6.28 6.90 12.03
C ARG A 74 4.86 6.82 11.46
N SER A 75 4.18 5.70 11.70
CA SER A 75 2.81 5.45 11.25
C SER A 75 2.04 4.73 12.36
N ASN A 76 0.75 5.04 12.49
CA ASN A 76 -0.17 4.30 13.34
C ASN A 76 -0.88 3.19 12.56
N ALA A 77 -1.13 3.42 11.26
CA ALA A 77 -1.72 2.43 10.37
C ALA A 77 -1.08 2.47 8.98
N VAL A 78 -0.70 1.28 8.49
CA VAL A 78 -0.10 1.09 7.16
C VAL A 78 -0.91 0.05 6.39
N LEU A 79 -1.26 0.35 5.14
CA LEU A 79 -1.79 -0.64 4.20
C LEU A 79 -0.61 -1.36 3.54
N ALA A 80 -0.45 -2.66 3.80
CA ALA A 80 0.59 -3.50 3.20
C ALA A 80 -0.03 -4.61 2.34
N GLU A 81 0.37 -4.70 1.06
CA GLU A 81 -0.14 -5.69 0.08
C GLU A 81 1.02 -6.28 -0.76
N GLY A 82 0.77 -7.28 -1.63
CA GLY A 82 1.79 -7.94 -2.45
C GLY A 82 1.31 -8.49 -3.78
#